data_AF-A0A6A1WIB9-F1
#
_entry.id   AF-A0A6A1WIB9-F1
#
_cell.length_a   1.000
_cell.length_b   1.000
_cell.length_c   1.000
_cell.angle_alpha   90.00
_cell.angle_beta   90.00
_cell.angle_gamma   90.00
#
_symmetry.space_group_name_H-M   'P 1'
#
loop_
_entity.id
_entity.type
_entity.pdbx_description
1 polymer ?
#
loop_
_entity_poly.entity_id
_entity_poly.type
_entity_poly.pdbx_seq_one_letter_code
_entity_poly.pdbx_strand_id
1 'polypeptide(L)'
;MVNISATSRTTRGSVPKNNKNEYYKERLRRNLLANGLGSTPPMGKLCQVNSVMRAGRQNPLPGIDYLKYDNCNNDGSKPPVRYPVMTRALMKAGRPIFFSLCEWGDMHPALWGFKVGNSWRTTSDITDTWESMVSRADMNEVYAELARPGGWNVWIDPDMLEVGNGGMTKNEYIVHFSIWAISKAPLLLGCDVRNVTKETMDIIANKEVIAVNQDPLGIQAKKVRSEGDLEVWAGPLTGYRVALLLVNRGPWRVSITADWDDIGIPPNSVAEARDLWEHKTLRKLFVGNLTATMNSHACKMYVLKPIA
;
A
#
# COMPACT_ATOMS: atom_id res chain seq x y z
N MET A 1 10.54 23.86 -44.72
CA MET A 1 9.41 24.82 -44.65
C MET A 1 8.18 24.08 -44.13
N VAL A 2 7.90 24.19 -42.82
CA VAL A 2 6.55 24.08 -42.26
C VAL A 2 6.54 25.05 -41.08
N ASN A 3 5.74 26.11 -41.23
CA ASN A 3 5.52 27.16 -40.25
C ASN A 3 4.43 26.68 -39.27
N ILE A 4 4.65 26.78 -37.96
CA ILE A 4 3.56 26.83 -36.99
C ILE A 4 3.85 27.99 -36.03
N SER A 5 3.11 29.08 -36.23
CA SER A 5 3.09 30.24 -35.33
C SER A 5 2.25 29.92 -34.10
N ALA A 6 2.72 30.30 -32.91
CA ALA A 6 1.89 30.42 -31.73
C ALA A 6 2.11 31.80 -31.11
N THR A 7 1.31 32.77 -31.55
CA THR A 7 1.11 34.04 -30.84
C THR A 7 0.38 33.77 -29.53
N SER A 8 0.98 34.09 -28.38
CA SER A 8 0.23 34.25 -27.13
C SER A 8 0.06 35.74 -26.83
N ARG A 9 -1.14 36.26 -27.15
CA ARG A 9 -1.64 37.50 -26.54
C ARG A 9 -1.91 37.22 -25.07
N THR A 10 -1.36 38.04 -24.20
CA THR A 10 -1.80 38.18 -22.81
C THR A 10 -3.25 38.63 -22.77
N THR A 11 -4.17 37.71 -22.48
CA THR A 11 -5.51 38.04 -22.00
C THR A 11 -5.77 37.26 -20.72
N ARG A 12 -6.06 38.00 -19.64
CA ARG A 12 -6.65 37.46 -18.41
C ARG A 12 -8.02 36.89 -18.82
N GLY A 13 -8.08 35.58 -18.99
CA GLY A 13 -9.29 34.84 -19.36
C GLY A 13 -9.64 33.82 -18.29
N SER A 14 -10.88 33.89 -17.82
CA SER A 14 -11.54 33.00 -16.86
C SER A 14 -11.35 31.51 -17.17
N VAL A 15 -11.08 30.73 -16.12
CA VAL A 15 -10.91 29.26 -16.14
C VAL A 15 -12.23 28.57 -16.56
N PRO A 16 -12.25 27.76 -17.64
CA PRO A 16 -13.38 26.87 -17.94
C PRO A 16 -13.48 25.78 -16.86
N LYS A 17 -14.69 25.53 -16.37
CA LYS A 17 -14.97 24.61 -15.24
C LYS A 17 -14.72 23.12 -15.51
N ASN A 18 -14.31 22.71 -16.71
CA ASN A 18 -13.96 21.33 -16.99
C ASN A 18 -12.45 21.18 -17.17
N ASN A 19 -11.87 20.35 -16.29
CA ASN A 19 -10.56 19.70 -16.39
C ASN A 19 -9.45 20.22 -15.44
N LYS A 20 -9.75 20.19 -14.12
CA LYS A 20 -8.74 20.40 -13.05
C LYS A 20 -7.52 19.48 -13.22
N ASN A 21 -7.69 18.24 -13.68
CA ASN A 21 -6.59 17.29 -13.88
C ASN A 21 -5.61 17.74 -14.96
N GLU A 22 -6.10 18.23 -16.10
CA GLU A 22 -5.23 18.76 -17.16
C GLU A 22 -4.47 20.02 -16.71
N TYR A 23 -5.10 20.89 -15.92
CA TYR A 23 -4.42 22.04 -15.33
C TYR A 23 -3.22 21.62 -14.44
N TYR A 24 -3.38 20.59 -13.60
CA TYR A 24 -2.31 20.12 -12.73
C TYR A 24 -1.23 19.34 -13.48
N LYS A 25 -1.59 18.50 -14.45
CA LYS A 25 -0.63 17.85 -15.37
C LYS A 25 0.23 18.88 -16.08
N GLU A 26 -0.41 19.92 -16.63
CA GLU A 26 0.29 20.97 -17.37
C GLU A 26 1.15 21.86 -16.44
N ARG A 27 0.78 21.99 -15.16
CA ARG A 27 1.60 22.69 -14.17
C ARG A 27 2.80 21.87 -13.72
N LEU A 28 2.64 20.56 -13.49
CA LEU A 28 3.77 19.66 -13.25
C LEU A 28 4.72 19.68 -14.44
N ARG A 29 4.18 19.53 -15.66
CA ARG A 29 4.95 19.63 -16.90
C ARG A 29 5.73 20.94 -17.00
N ARG A 30 5.09 22.08 -16.77
CA ARG A 30 5.75 23.40 -16.79
C ARG A 30 6.84 23.54 -15.73
N ASN A 31 6.63 23.03 -14.51
CA ASN A 31 7.65 23.03 -13.46
C ASN A 31 8.85 22.14 -13.84
N LEU A 32 8.61 21.00 -14.48
CA LEU A 32 9.68 20.12 -14.96
C LEU A 32 10.47 20.78 -16.10
N LEU A 33 9.79 21.42 -17.05
CA LEU A 33 10.40 22.15 -18.16
C LEU A 33 11.21 23.37 -17.68
N ALA A 34 10.66 24.16 -16.76
CA ALA A 34 11.32 25.34 -16.19
C ALA A 34 12.62 25.00 -15.44
N ASN A 35 12.72 23.78 -14.92
CA ASN A 35 13.92 23.26 -14.28
C ASN A 35 14.90 22.60 -15.27
N GLY A 36 14.84 22.91 -16.57
CA GLY A 36 15.84 22.47 -17.55
C GLY A 36 15.80 20.99 -17.91
N LEU A 37 14.66 20.32 -17.69
CA LEU A 37 14.41 18.94 -18.16
C LEU A 37 13.65 18.95 -19.49
N GLY A 38 14.00 19.89 -20.39
CA GLY A 38 13.34 20.20 -21.67
C GLY A 38 13.24 19.06 -22.68
N SER A 39 13.87 17.93 -22.39
CA SER A 39 13.67 16.66 -23.06
C SER A 39 13.28 15.61 -22.02
N THR A 40 12.02 15.63 -21.58
CA THR A 40 11.43 14.41 -21.06
C THR A 40 11.59 13.37 -22.18
N PRO A 41 12.33 12.25 -22.00
CA PRO A 41 12.25 11.14 -22.95
C PRO A 41 10.78 10.82 -23.15
N PRO A 42 10.36 10.36 -24.35
CA PRO A 42 8.95 10.33 -24.75
C PRO A 42 8.14 9.88 -23.55
N MET A 43 7.43 10.82 -22.92
CA MET A 43 6.44 10.45 -21.95
C MET A 43 5.43 9.72 -22.81
N GLY A 44 5.61 8.41 -22.91
CA GLY A 44 4.62 7.51 -23.43
C GLY A 44 3.27 7.99 -22.90
N LYS A 45 2.30 8.21 -23.79
CA LYS A 45 1.05 8.96 -23.47
C LYS A 45 0.65 8.68 -22.03
N LEU A 46 0.86 9.66 -21.14
CA LEU A 46 0.60 9.56 -19.70
C LEU A 46 -0.80 8.94 -19.51
N CYS A 47 -0.88 7.65 -19.13
CA CYS A 47 -2.19 7.03 -18.92
C CYS A 47 -2.86 7.62 -17.70
N GLN A 48 -2.13 7.70 -16.58
CA GLN A 48 -2.56 8.42 -15.39
C GLN A 48 -1.37 9.07 -14.68
N VAL A 49 -1.56 10.35 -14.33
CA VAL A 49 -0.83 10.99 -13.23
C VAL A 49 -1.87 11.36 -12.20
N ASN A 50 -1.90 10.59 -11.12
CA ASN A 50 -2.70 10.91 -9.95
C ASN A 50 -1.79 11.62 -8.95
N SER A 51 -2.26 12.78 -8.49
CA SER A 51 -1.53 13.60 -7.53
C SER A 51 -2.41 13.96 -6.35
N VAL A 52 -1.86 13.84 -5.14
CA VAL A 52 -2.51 14.33 -3.92
C VAL A 52 -1.92 15.69 -3.58
N MET A 53 -2.80 16.66 -3.36
CA MET A 53 -2.45 18.06 -3.07
C MET A 53 -2.78 18.37 -1.61
N ARG A 54 -1.87 18.97 -0.86
CA ARG A 54 -2.18 19.58 0.44
C ARG A 54 -2.16 21.10 0.35
N ALA A 55 -3.18 21.74 0.92
CA ALA A 55 -3.14 23.18 1.16
C ALA A 55 -2.17 23.45 2.33
N GLY A 56 -1.06 24.14 2.06
CA GLY A 56 -0.09 24.53 3.10
C GLY A 56 -0.61 25.72 3.90
N ARG A 57 -0.50 25.68 5.24
CA ARG A 57 -0.85 26.82 6.12
C ARG A 57 0.13 28.01 6.02
N GLN A 58 1.27 27.86 5.34
CA GLN A 58 2.37 28.85 5.34
C GLN A 58 2.96 29.16 3.95
N ASN A 59 2.41 28.63 2.86
CA ASN A 59 2.90 28.90 1.50
C ASN A 59 1.70 29.07 0.54
N PRO A 60 1.58 30.17 -0.23
CA PRO A 60 0.29 30.60 -0.77
C PRO A 60 -0.18 29.85 -2.02
N LEU A 61 0.44 28.72 -2.38
CA LEU A 61 0.05 27.95 -3.57
C LEU A 61 -0.02 26.44 -3.29
N PRO A 62 -1.11 25.76 -3.69
CA PRO A 62 -1.23 24.31 -3.54
C PRO A 62 -0.16 23.64 -4.42
N GLY A 63 0.58 22.67 -3.84
CA GLY A 63 1.61 21.86 -4.48
C GLY A 63 1.30 20.36 -4.38
N ILE A 64 1.90 19.57 -5.27
CA ILE A 64 1.77 18.11 -5.28
C ILE A 64 2.68 17.55 -4.19
N ASP A 65 2.18 16.61 -3.39
CA ASP A 65 2.94 15.93 -2.33
C ASP A 65 3.02 14.40 -2.54
N TYR A 66 2.26 13.85 -3.51
CA TYR A 66 2.27 12.43 -3.90
C TYR A 66 2.15 12.31 -5.43
N LEU A 67 2.94 11.44 -6.05
CA LEU A 67 2.87 11.12 -7.47
C LEU A 67 2.84 9.59 -7.67
N LYS A 68 1.72 9.07 -8.20
CA LYS A 68 1.66 7.73 -8.83
C LYS A 68 2.10 7.84 -10.28
N TYR A 69 3.10 7.06 -10.69
CA TYR A 69 3.64 7.10 -12.05
C TYR A 69 3.49 5.75 -12.76
N ASP A 70 2.54 5.73 -13.69
CA ASP A 70 2.08 4.57 -14.43
C ASP A 70 3.04 4.17 -15.57
N ASN A 71 2.89 2.95 -16.10
CA ASN A 71 3.81 2.34 -17.07
C ASN A 71 3.21 2.13 -18.47
N CYS A 72 1.95 2.50 -18.69
CA CYS A 72 1.30 2.38 -20.00
C CYS A 72 1.96 3.24 -21.10
N ASN A 73 1.65 2.90 -22.35
CA ASN A 73 1.97 3.68 -23.57
C ASN A 73 3.44 4.06 -23.74
N ASN A 74 4.37 3.34 -23.12
CA ASN A 74 5.79 3.62 -23.19
C ASN A 74 6.36 3.44 -24.61
N ASP A 75 7.54 4.01 -24.85
CA ASP A 75 8.30 3.94 -26.11
C ASP A 75 9.08 2.61 -26.28
N GLY A 76 8.72 1.56 -25.55
CA GLY A 76 9.43 0.30 -25.48
C GLY A 76 10.63 0.29 -24.52
N SER A 77 10.95 1.43 -23.90
CA SER A 77 12.02 1.48 -22.91
C SER A 77 11.60 0.82 -21.57
N LYS A 78 12.57 0.15 -20.95
CA LYS A 78 12.37 -0.66 -19.74
C LYS A 78 12.13 0.21 -18.49
N PRO A 79 11.30 -0.24 -17.51
CA PRO A 79 11.06 0.50 -16.27
C PRO A 79 12.34 0.95 -15.53
N PRO A 80 13.39 0.11 -15.34
CA PRO A 80 14.61 0.53 -14.65
C PRO A 80 15.37 1.67 -15.34
N VAL A 81 15.07 1.97 -16.60
CA VAL A 81 15.66 3.09 -17.34
C VAL A 81 14.80 4.36 -17.20
N ARG A 82 13.47 4.24 -17.29
CA ARG A 82 12.54 5.39 -17.27
C ARG A 82 12.31 5.96 -15.88
N TYR A 83 12.03 5.13 -14.88
CA TYR A 83 11.65 5.62 -13.55
C TYR A 83 12.73 6.48 -12.87
N PRO A 84 14.04 6.17 -12.97
CA PRO A 84 15.10 7.04 -12.43
C PRO A 84 15.14 8.45 -13.04
N VAL A 85 14.67 8.62 -14.28
CA VAL A 85 14.57 9.95 -14.91
C VAL A 85 13.57 10.81 -14.13
N MET A 86 12.41 10.25 -13.78
CA MET A 86 11.40 10.94 -12.98
C MET A 86 11.88 11.21 -11.56
N THR A 87 12.59 10.27 -10.92
CA THR A 87 13.20 10.51 -9.60
C THR A 87 14.09 11.74 -9.59
N ARG A 88 15.00 11.86 -10.57
CA ARG A 88 15.88 13.04 -10.70
C ARG A 88 15.08 14.33 -10.92
N ALA A 89 14.00 14.23 -11.68
CA ALA A 89 13.11 15.34 -11.95
C ALA A 89 12.39 15.84 -10.68
N LEU A 90 11.88 14.94 -9.86
CA LEU A 90 11.25 15.25 -8.57
C LEU A 90 12.25 15.84 -7.58
N MET A 91 13.45 15.28 -7.49
CA MET A 91 14.51 15.81 -6.62
C MET A 91 14.91 17.24 -7.00
N LYS A 92 14.89 17.59 -8.29
CA LYS A 92 15.17 18.95 -8.78
C LYS A 92 14.01 19.93 -8.55
N ALA A 93 12.78 19.44 -8.38
CA ALA A 93 11.61 20.28 -8.14
C ALA A 93 11.64 21.01 -6.79
N GLY A 94 12.57 20.66 -5.89
CA GLY A 94 12.80 21.36 -4.63
C GLY A 94 11.69 21.16 -3.59
N ARG A 95 10.86 20.11 -3.75
CA ARG A 95 9.81 19.73 -2.81
C ARG A 95 9.85 18.23 -2.55
N PRO A 96 9.64 17.78 -1.31
CA PRO A 96 9.47 16.35 -1.03
C PRO A 96 8.14 15.89 -1.62
N ILE A 97 8.20 14.97 -2.59
CA ILE A 97 7.03 14.36 -3.23
C ILE A 97 7.17 12.85 -3.06
N PHE A 98 6.17 12.20 -2.46
CA PHE A 98 6.14 10.74 -2.37
C PHE A 98 6.00 10.15 -3.77
N PHE A 99 6.94 9.29 -4.17
CA PHE A 99 6.98 8.71 -5.50
C PHE A 99 6.57 7.23 -5.47
N SER A 100 5.40 6.94 -6.05
CA SER A 100 4.82 5.60 -6.18
C SER A 100 5.01 5.10 -7.61
N LEU A 101 5.73 3.99 -7.76
CA LEU A 101 6.01 3.32 -9.02
C LEU A 101 4.87 2.37 -9.35
N CYS A 102 4.34 2.45 -10.57
CA CYS A 102 3.22 1.62 -11.04
C CYS A 102 3.54 1.02 -12.41
N GLU A 103 4.34 -0.04 -12.41
CA GLU A 103 4.73 -0.85 -13.56
C GLU A 103 4.20 -2.29 -13.51
N TRP A 104 3.30 -2.57 -12.55
CA TRP A 104 2.58 -3.83 -12.39
C TRP A 104 3.43 -5.05 -12.01
N GLY A 105 4.60 -4.84 -11.41
CA GLY A 105 5.57 -5.90 -11.12
C GLY A 105 6.51 -6.24 -12.29
N ASP A 106 6.42 -5.52 -13.41
CA ASP A 106 7.28 -5.70 -14.57
C ASP A 106 8.77 -5.50 -14.22
N MET A 107 9.56 -6.52 -14.51
CA MET A 107 10.99 -6.60 -14.16
C MET A 107 11.27 -6.51 -12.64
N HIS A 108 10.37 -7.02 -11.79
CA HIS A 108 10.59 -7.20 -10.35
C HIS A 108 11.05 -5.91 -9.62
N PRO A 109 10.17 -4.90 -9.50
CA PRO A 109 10.50 -3.60 -8.91
C PRO A 109 10.97 -3.70 -7.46
N ALA A 110 10.66 -4.78 -6.74
CA ALA A 110 11.21 -5.03 -5.41
C ALA A 110 12.75 -5.11 -5.40
N LEU A 111 13.39 -5.47 -6.52
CA LEU A 111 14.84 -5.60 -6.63
C LEU A 111 15.57 -4.29 -6.97
N TRP A 112 14.86 -3.25 -7.42
CA TRP A 112 15.49 -2.00 -7.89
C TRP A 112 14.76 -0.72 -7.49
N GLY A 113 13.46 -0.79 -7.21
CA GLY A 113 12.57 0.32 -6.88
C GLY A 113 13.00 1.09 -5.64
N PHE A 114 13.68 0.45 -4.69
CA PHE A 114 14.19 1.08 -3.47
C PHE A 114 15.20 2.21 -3.72
N LYS A 115 15.88 2.21 -4.87
CA LYS A 115 16.79 3.30 -5.27
C LYS A 115 16.09 4.43 -5.99
N VAL A 116 14.81 4.25 -6.33
CA VAL A 116 14.10 5.03 -7.34
C VAL A 116 12.89 5.74 -6.75
N GLY A 117 12.10 5.10 -5.89
CA GLY A 117 10.95 5.73 -5.25
C GLY A 117 10.66 5.22 -3.85
N ASN A 118 9.48 5.56 -3.35
CA ASN A 118 9.05 5.29 -1.97
C ASN A 118 8.14 4.05 -1.88
N SER A 119 7.35 3.78 -2.92
CA SER A 119 6.63 2.52 -3.04
C SER A 119 6.62 2.03 -4.48
N TRP A 120 6.38 0.75 -4.68
CA TRP A 120 6.22 0.16 -6.00
C TRP A 120 5.18 -0.94 -6.01
N ARG A 121 4.37 -0.94 -7.06
CA ARG A 121 3.42 -2.01 -7.36
C ARG A 121 4.17 -3.29 -7.64
N THR A 122 3.77 -4.42 -7.07
CA THR A 122 4.39 -5.73 -7.38
C THR A 122 3.52 -6.63 -8.24
N THR A 123 2.31 -6.17 -8.55
CA THR A 123 1.23 -6.97 -9.10
C THR A 123 0.44 -6.18 -10.15
N SER A 124 -0.30 -6.90 -11.02
CA SER A 124 -1.33 -6.27 -11.85
C SER A 124 -2.46 -5.70 -10.99
N ASP A 125 -3.31 -4.88 -11.59
CA ASP A 125 -4.37 -4.18 -10.87
C ASP A 125 -5.28 -5.13 -10.09
N ILE A 126 -5.61 -4.73 -8.86
CA ILE A 126 -6.59 -5.42 -8.04
C ILE A 126 -8.00 -5.17 -8.60
N THR A 127 -8.89 -6.11 -8.33
CA THR A 127 -10.33 -5.99 -8.58
C THR A 127 -11.06 -6.34 -7.30
N ASP A 128 -12.27 -5.81 -7.13
CA ASP A 128 -13.10 -6.07 -5.95
C ASP A 128 -13.72 -7.49 -5.96
N THR A 129 -12.85 -8.49 -5.90
CA THR A 129 -13.20 -9.92 -5.79
C THR A 129 -12.21 -10.62 -4.85
N TRP A 130 -12.69 -11.66 -4.17
CA TRP A 130 -11.89 -12.44 -3.22
C TRP A 130 -10.63 -13.02 -3.85
N GLU A 131 -10.76 -13.62 -5.04
CA GLU A 131 -9.67 -14.30 -5.74
C GLU A 131 -8.57 -13.31 -6.15
N SER A 132 -8.97 -12.11 -6.57
CA SER A 132 -8.02 -11.05 -6.94
C SER A 132 -7.25 -10.59 -5.73
N MET A 133 -7.94 -10.24 -4.63
CA MET A 133 -7.33 -9.81 -3.36
C MET A 133 -6.33 -10.83 -2.84
N VAL A 134 -6.74 -12.11 -2.77
CA VAL A 134 -5.88 -13.21 -2.31
C VAL A 134 -4.67 -13.39 -3.23
N SER A 135 -4.87 -13.35 -4.55
CA SER A 135 -3.76 -13.44 -5.52
C SER A 135 -2.76 -12.30 -5.36
N ARG A 136 -3.22 -11.06 -5.09
CA ARG A 136 -2.32 -9.91 -4.85
C ARG A 136 -1.53 -10.10 -3.57
N ALA A 137 -2.18 -10.57 -2.51
CA ALA A 137 -1.54 -10.87 -1.23
C ALA A 137 -0.43 -11.93 -1.39
N ASP A 138 -0.71 -13.02 -2.09
CA ASP A 138 0.25 -14.11 -2.34
C ASP A 138 1.46 -13.64 -3.15
N MET A 139 1.25 -12.84 -4.20
CA MET A 139 2.35 -12.29 -4.99
C MET A 139 3.19 -11.27 -4.22
N ASN A 140 2.58 -10.52 -3.29
CA ASN A 140 3.25 -9.54 -2.46
C ASN A 140 4.12 -10.17 -1.37
N GLU A 141 3.67 -11.30 -0.82
CA GLU A 141 4.33 -12.05 0.24
C GLU A 141 5.78 -12.44 -0.11
N VAL A 142 6.00 -12.85 -1.36
CA VAL A 142 7.31 -13.28 -1.89
C VAL A 142 8.42 -12.24 -1.66
N TYR A 143 8.05 -10.96 -1.57
CA TYR A 143 8.99 -9.86 -1.41
C TYR A 143 9.11 -9.34 0.02
N ALA A 144 8.48 -9.98 1.01
CA ALA A 144 8.44 -9.50 2.40
C ALA A 144 9.83 -9.23 3.01
N GLU A 145 10.87 -9.93 2.57
CA GLU A 145 12.25 -9.71 3.05
C GLU A 145 12.89 -8.39 2.59
N LEU A 146 12.39 -7.85 1.47
CA LEU A 146 12.87 -6.64 0.83
C LEU A 146 12.20 -5.38 1.38
N ALA A 147 11.06 -5.53 2.07
CA ALA A 147 10.41 -4.44 2.79
C ALA A 147 11.12 -4.18 4.12
N ARG A 148 11.98 -3.15 4.16
CA ARG A 148 12.69 -2.76 5.40
C ARG A 148 12.79 -1.24 5.53
N PRO A 149 12.55 -0.67 6.72
CA PRO A 149 12.91 0.70 7.00
C PRO A 149 14.43 0.82 7.11
N GLY A 150 15.03 1.59 6.19
CA GLY A 150 16.49 1.72 6.12
C GLY A 150 16.92 2.80 5.12
N GLY A 151 16.76 4.06 5.50
CA GLY A 151 17.15 5.25 4.73
C GLY A 151 16.11 5.74 3.71
N TRP A 152 15.21 4.86 3.29
CA TRP A 152 14.10 5.15 2.38
C TRP A 152 12.87 4.44 2.95
N ASN A 153 11.78 5.17 3.22
CA ASN A 153 10.50 4.55 3.54
C ASN A 153 10.06 3.78 2.30
N VAL A 154 10.23 2.46 2.34
CA VAL A 154 10.13 1.55 1.21
C VAL A 154 8.96 0.61 1.47
N TRP A 155 7.93 0.71 0.64
CA TRP A 155 6.71 -0.08 0.81
C TRP A 155 6.36 -0.82 -0.46
N ILE A 156 6.05 -2.10 -0.30
CA ILE A 156 5.53 -2.93 -1.38
C ILE A 156 4.05 -2.62 -1.51
N ASP A 157 3.62 -2.33 -2.73
CA ASP A 157 2.27 -1.88 -3.03
C ASP A 157 1.49 -3.03 -3.70
N PRO A 158 0.72 -3.83 -2.93
CA PRO A 158 -0.21 -4.82 -3.47
C PRO A 158 -1.46 -4.21 -4.13
N ASP A 159 -1.44 -2.91 -4.42
CA ASP A 159 -2.52 -2.07 -4.95
C ASP A 159 -3.50 -1.55 -3.88
N MET A 160 -4.47 -0.75 -4.32
CA MET A 160 -5.43 -0.05 -3.47
C MET A 160 -6.37 -0.98 -2.67
N LEU A 161 -6.93 -0.45 -1.58
CA LEU A 161 -7.97 -1.12 -0.78
C LEU A 161 -9.33 -1.04 -1.48
N GLU A 162 -9.94 -2.21 -1.69
CA GLU A 162 -11.28 -2.36 -2.29
C GLU A 162 -12.40 -2.33 -1.22
N VAL A 163 -12.04 -2.07 0.04
CA VAL A 163 -12.94 -2.13 1.19
C VAL A 163 -14.14 -1.19 1.01
N GLY A 164 -15.32 -1.79 0.88
CA GLY A 164 -16.59 -1.06 0.76
C GLY A 164 -17.07 -0.79 -0.66
N ASN A 165 -16.46 -1.38 -1.68
CA ASN A 165 -16.91 -1.25 -3.08
C ASN A 165 -18.05 -2.20 -3.47
N GLY A 166 -18.30 -3.24 -2.67
CA GLY A 166 -19.50 -4.07 -2.69
C GLY A 166 -19.35 -5.46 -3.31
N GLY A 167 -18.20 -5.80 -3.87
CA GLY A 167 -17.90 -7.08 -4.53
C GLY A 167 -17.45 -8.19 -3.59
N MET A 168 -16.95 -7.87 -2.40
CA MET A 168 -16.64 -8.83 -1.33
C MET A 168 -17.59 -8.73 -0.12
N THR A 169 -17.64 -9.80 0.67
CA THR A 169 -18.35 -9.85 1.95
C THR A 169 -17.60 -9.09 3.05
N LYS A 170 -18.29 -8.80 4.17
CA LYS A 170 -17.67 -8.13 5.33
C LYS A 170 -16.44 -8.87 5.85
N ASN A 171 -16.50 -10.20 5.98
CA ASN A 171 -15.38 -11.00 6.50
C ASN A 171 -14.19 -10.93 5.54
N GLU A 172 -14.45 -10.99 4.23
CA GLU A 172 -13.41 -10.88 3.21
C GLU A 172 -12.75 -9.50 3.21
N TYR A 173 -13.49 -8.41 3.42
CA TYR A 173 -12.91 -7.08 3.61
C TYR A 173 -12.09 -6.95 4.90
N ILE A 174 -12.50 -7.62 5.98
CA ILE A 174 -11.71 -7.70 7.22
C ILE A 174 -10.39 -8.42 6.96
N VAL A 175 -10.42 -9.53 6.20
CA VAL A 175 -9.20 -10.24 5.76
C VAL A 175 -8.32 -9.32 4.90
N HIS A 176 -8.89 -8.68 3.87
CA HIS A 176 -8.21 -7.73 2.98
C HIS A 176 -7.46 -6.66 3.78
N PHE A 177 -8.18 -5.94 4.65
CA PHE A 177 -7.59 -4.88 5.46
C PHE A 177 -6.52 -5.40 6.42
N SER A 178 -6.73 -6.57 7.02
CA SER A 178 -5.76 -7.20 7.93
C SER A 178 -4.46 -7.60 7.22
N ILE A 179 -4.56 -8.20 6.03
CA ILE A 179 -3.40 -8.60 5.22
C ILE A 179 -2.61 -7.37 4.77
N TRP A 180 -3.27 -6.33 4.28
CA TRP A 180 -2.60 -5.09 3.90
C TRP A 180 -1.91 -4.44 5.10
N ALA A 181 -2.58 -4.44 6.26
CA ALA A 181 -2.02 -3.87 7.47
C ALA A 181 -0.78 -4.61 7.95
N ILE A 182 -0.86 -5.95 8.08
CA ILE A 182 0.28 -6.76 8.54
C ILE A 182 1.43 -6.77 7.53
N SER A 183 1.12 -6.60 6.24
CA SER A 183 2.10 -6.52 5.16
C SER A 183 2.82 -5.17 5.05
N LYS A 184 2.46 -4.17 5.89
CA LYS A 184 2.95 -2.78 5.79
C LYS A 184 2.68 -2.14 4.42
N ALA A 185 1.62 -2.58 3.75
CA ALA A 185 1.20 -2.03 2.47
C ALA A 185 0.69 -0.58 2.64
N PRO A 186 0.76 0.25 1.59
CA PRO A 186 0.04 1.51 1.54
C PRO A 186 -1.47 1.30 1.74
N LEU A 187 -2.06 1.96 2.74
CA LEU A 187 -3.51 1.90 3.00
C LEU A 187 -4.24 3.00 2.21
N LEU A 188 -4.32 2.83 0.89
CA LEU A 188 -5.01 3.76 -0.02
C LEU A 188 -6.44 3.30 -0.27
N LEU A 189 -7.43 4.07 0.21
CA LEU A 189 -8.85 3.75 0.04
C LEU A 189 -9.28 3.92 -1.42
N GLY A 190 -9.87 2.87 -2.00
CA GLY A 190 -10.44 2.86 -3.35
C GLY A 190 -11.94 3.13 -3.40
N CYS A 191 -12.62 3.21 -2.25
CA CYS A 191 -14.07 3.42 -2.18
C CYS A 191 -14.51 4.89 -2.16
N ASP A 192 -15.80 5.14 -2.42
CA ASP A 192 -16.36 6.49 -2.31
C ASP A 192 -16.49 6.92 -0.85
N VAL A 193 -15.47 7.63 -0.36
CA VAL A 193 -15.39 8.13 1.02
C VAL A 193 -16.53 9.09 1.41
N ARG A 194 -17.31 9.61 0.44
CA ARG A 194 -18.46 10.49 0.71
C ARG A 194 -19.69 9.72 1.17
N ASN A 195 -19.76 8.41 0.87
CA ASN A 195 -20.89 7.54 1.16
C ASN A 195 -20.42 6.21 1.77
N VAL A 196 -19.67 6.31 2.86
CA VAL A 196 -19.14 5.13 3.57
C VAL A 196 -20.20 4.59 4.52
N THR A 197 -20.49 3.29 4.41
CA THR A 197 -21.37 2.59 5.36
C THR A 197 -20.68 2.48 6.72
N LYS A 198 -21.48 2.33 7.79
CA LYS A 198 -20.93 2.12 9.14
C LYS A 198 -20.01 0.89 9.18
N GLU A 199 -20.40 -0.20 8.52
CA GLU A 199 -19.60 -1.42 8.48
C GLU A 199 -18.24 -1.21 7.81
N THR A 200 -18.20 -0.51 6.68
CA THR A 200 -16.95 -0.13 6.02
C THR A 200 -16.10 0.77 6.91
N MET A 201 -16.71 1.74 7.60
CA MET A 201 -16.01 2.62 8.53
C MET A 201 -15.38 1.85 9.71
N ASP A 202 -16.11 0.88 10.27
CA ASP A 202 -15.61 0.04 11.37
C ASP A 202 -14.35 -0.76 10.95
N ILE A 203 -14.22 -1.10 9.67
CA ILE A 203 -13.03 -1.75 9.10
C ILE A 203 -11.90 -0.73 8.92
N ILE A 204 -12.11 0.29 8.10
CA ILE A 204 -11.04 1.21 7.66
C ILE A 204 -10.55 2.15 8.75
N ALA A 205 -11.34 2.35 9.82
CA ALA A 205 -10.99 3.22 10.95
C ALA A 205 -10.47 2.45 12.17
N ASN A 206 -10.24 1.13 12.06
CA ASN A 206 -9.71 0.34 13.16
C ASN A 206 -8.28 0.77 13.51
N LYS A 207 -8.16 1.55 14.59
CA LYS A 207 -6.89 2.14 15.05
C LYS A 207 -5.85 1.10 15.46
N GLU A 208 -6.28 -0.06 15.97
CA GLU A 208 -5.36 -1.11 16.41
C GLU A 208 -4.70 -1.81 15.21
N VAL A 209 -5.48 -2.09 14.17
CA VAL A 209 -4.97 -2.67 12.91
C VAL A 209 -4.09 -1.66 12.16
N ILE A 210 -4.49 -0.38 12.10
CA ILE A 210 -3.67 0.69 11.54
C ILE A 210 -2.36 0.85 12.32
N ALA A 211 -2.37 0.74 13.65
CA ALA A 211 -1.16 0.81 14.46
C ALA A 211 -0.19 -0.33 14.17
N VAL A 212 -0.69 -1.52 13.80
CA VAL A 212 0.17 -2.58 13.27
C VAL A 212 0.80 -2.15 11.96
N ASN A 213 0.02 -1.62 11.00
CA ASN A 213 0.57 -1.14 9.73
C ASN A 213 1.65 -0.05 9.92
N GLN A 214 1.41 0.89 10.83
CA GLN A 214 2.26 2.06 11.08
C GLN A 214 3.33 1.82 12.16
N ASP A 215 3.54 0.58 12.60
CA ASP A 215 4.54 0.27 13.62
C ASP A 215 5.94 0.71 13.16
N PRO A 216 6.70 1.48 13.97
CA PRO A 216 7.97 2.08 13.56
C PRO A 216 9.07 1.09 13.14
N LEU A 217 8.96 -0.18 13.55
CA LEU A 217 9.89 -1.21 13.10
C LEU A 217 9.75 -1.47 11.60
N GLY A 218 8.55 -1.23 11.04
CA GLY A 218 8.22 -1.28 9.62
C GLY A 218 8.59 -2.57 8.90
N ILE A 219 8.75 -3.67 9.63
CA ILE A 219 9.03 -4.99 9.05
C ILE A 219 7.71 -5.60 8.58
N GLN A 220 7.66 -5.93 7.30
CA GLN A 220 6.55 -6.70 6.72
C GLN A 220 6.47 -8.09 7.34
N ALA A 221 5.27 -8.49 7.77
CA ALA A 221 5.03 -9.86 8.22
C ALA A 221 5.10 -10.83 7.05
N LYS A 222 5.50 -12.06 7.35
CA LYS A 222 5.59 -13.16 6.39
C LYS A 222 4.48 -14.17 6.63
N LYS A 223 4.17 -14.95 5.60
CA LYS A 223 3.36 -16.16 5.77
C LYS A 223 4.27 -17.25 6.35
N VAL A 224 4.19 -17.47 7.67
CA VAL A 224 5.06 -18.41 8.37
C VAL A 224 4.58 -19.86 8.24
N ARG A 225 3.29 -20.06 7.96
CA ARG A 225 2.70 -21.37 7.71
C ARG A 225 1.55 -21.26 6.71
N SER A 226 1.45 -22.22 5.80
CA SER A 226 0.39 -22.34 4.81
C SER A 226 0.04 -23.82 4.64
N GLU A 227 -1.16 -24.20 5.05
CA GLU A 227 -1.66 -25.58 4.97
C GLU A 227 -2.99 -25.61 4.23
N GLY A 228 -2.94 -25.83 2.91
CA GLY A 228 -4.11 -25.69 2.04
C GLY A 228 -4.65 -24.26 2.10
N ASP A 229 -5.89 -24.12 2.57
CA ASP A 229 -6.58 -22.83 2.70
C ASP A 229 -6.28 -22.11 4.03
N LEU A 230 -5.48 -22.69 4.91
CA LEU A 230 -5.22 -22.15 6.25
C LEU A 230 -3.87 -21.46 6.28
N GLU A 231 -3.83 -20.21 6.71
CA GLU A 231 -2.61 -19.42 6.73
C GLU A 231 -2.34 -18.81 8.10
N VAL A 232 -1.07 -18.80 8.46
CA VAL A 232 -0.54 -18.10 9.63
C VAL A 232 0.47 -17.07 9.13
N TRP A 233 0.22 -15.82 9.44
CA TRP A 233 1.09 -14.70 9.12
C TRP A 233 1.62 -14.10 10.41
N ALA A 234 2.92 -13.84 10.47
CA ALA A 234 3.54 -13.24 11.64
C ALA A 234 4.67 -12.30 11.28
N GLY A 235 4.84 -11.26 12.11
CA GLY A 235 5.92 -10.30 11.96
C GLY A 235 6.22 -9.58 13.28
N PRO A 236 7.49 -9.21 13.52
CA PRO A 236 7.85 -8.49 14.72
C PRO A 236 7.31 -7.06 14.69
N LEU A 237 6.99 -6.55 15.87
CA LEU A 237 6.64 -5.15 16.12
C LEU A 237 7.58 -4.54 17.14
N THR A 238 7.56 -3.21 17.28
CA THR A 238 8.30 -2.51 18.33
C THR A 238 7.97 -3.03 19.73
N GLY A 239 8.98 -3.06 20.61
CA GLY A 239 8.84 -3.49 22.00
C GLY A 239 8.68 -5.01 22.18
N TYR A 240 9.35 -5.80 21.33
CA TYR A 240 9.34 -7.27 21.37
C TYR A 240 7.95 -7.91 21.23
N ARG A 241 6.99 -7.16 20.68
CA ARG A 241 5.65 -7.66 20.36
C ARG A 241 5.67 -8.36 19.01
N VAL A 242 4.69 -9.23 18.79
CA VAL A 242 4.50 -9.92 17.50
C VAL A 242 3.10 -9.65 16.99
N ALA A 243 2.97 -9.23 15.74
CA ALA A 243 1.69 -9.24 15.02
C ALA A 243 1.43 -10.66 14.54
N LEU A 244 0.24 -11.18 14.80
CA LEU A 244 -0.21 -12.48 14.36
C LEU A 244 -1.52 -12.32 13.59
N LEU A 245 -1.63 -12.90 12.41
CA LEU A 245 -2.85 -12.98 11.63
C LEU A 245 -3.10 -14.43 11.22
N LEU A 246 -4.26 -14.94 11.60
CA LEU A 246 -4.76 -16.26 11.21
C LEU A 246 -5.83 -16.06 10.15
N VAL A 247 -5.67 -16.68 8.97
CA VAL A 247 -6.60 -16.53 7.85
C VAL A 247 -7.14 -17.88 7.44
N ASN A 248 -8.46 -17.99 7.37
CA ASN A 248 -9.13 -19.12 6.74
C ASN A 248 -9.62 -18.70 5.35
N ARG A 249 -8.96 -19.19 4.31
CA ARG A 249 -9.37 -18.99 2.92
C ARG A 249 -10.41 -20.00 2.45
N GLY A 250 -10.71 -21.00 3.27
CA GLY A 250 -11.52 -22.14 2.90
C GLY A 250 -13.00 -21.90 3.16
N PRO A 251 -13.87 -22.73 2.57
CA PRO A 251 -15.32 -22.57 2.65
C PRO A 251 -15.92 -23.02 3.99
N TRP A 252 -15.12 -23.62 4.88
CA TRP A 252 -15.60 -24.26 6.11
C TRP A 252 -15.07 -23.58 7.36
N ARG A 253 -15.84 -23.65 8.45
CA ARG A 253 -15.39 -23.21 9.77
C ARG A 253 -14.30 -24.14 10.28
N VAL A 254 -13.15 -23.57 10.67
CA VAL A 254 -11.95 -24.33 11.01
C VAL A 254 -11.14 -23.65 12.13
N SER A 255 -10.37 -24.45 12.86
CA SER A 255 -9.42 -23.97 13.86
C SER A 255 -8.03 -23.91 13.27
N ILE A 256 -7.35 -22.78 13.47
CA ILE A 256 -5.96 -22.57 13.05
C ILE A 256 -5.14 -22.34 14.30
N THR A 257 -3.97 -23.00 14.37
CA THR A 257 -3.03 -22.88 15.47
C THR A 257 -1.77 -22.16 14.98
N ALA A 258 -1.34 -21.14 15.72
CA ALA A 258 -0.01 -20.57 15.59
C ALA A 258 0.87 -21.07 16.72
N ASP A 259 1.94 -21.78 16.36
CA ASP A 259 2.97 -22.25 17.30
C ASP A 259 4.04 -21.16 17.49
N TRP A 260 4.61 -21.06 18.69
CA TRP A 260 5.56 -19.99 19.06
C TRP A 260 6.81 -20.04 18.19
N ASP A 261 7.25 -21.26 17.88
CA ASP A 261 8.41 -21.55 17.04
C ASP A 261 8.27 -20.97 15.62
N ASP A 262 7.04 -20.94 15.07
CA ASP A 262 6.78 -20.39 13.73
C ASP A 262 6.78 -18.87 13.71
N ILE A 263 6.35 -18.24 14.81
CA ILE A 263 6.07 -16.80 14.89
C ILE A 263 7.17 -16.00 15.56
N GLY A 264 8.31 -16.64 15.86
CA GLY A 264 9.50 -15.99 16.41
C GLY A 264 9.37 -15.61 17.89
N ILE A 265 8.53 -16.31 18.65
CA ILE A 265 8.46 -16.20 20.11
C ILE A 265 9.17 -17.42 20.70
N PRO A 266 10.02 -17.28 21.75
CA PRO A 266 10.63 -18.44 22.39
C PRO A 266 9.56 -19.41 22.92
N PRO A 267 9.63 -20.73 22.66
CA PRO A 267 8.52 -21.66 22.89
C PRO A 267 7.99 -21.74 24.34
N ASN A 268 8.83 -21.39 25.33
CA ASN A 268 8.45 -21.38 26.75
C ASN A 268 7.96 -20.01 27.25
N SER A 269 7.97 -18.97 26.40
CA SER A 269 7.53 -17.64 26.79
C SER A 269 6.02 -17.58 26.98
N VAL A 270 5.62 -16.88 28.04
CA VAL A 270 4.22 -16.56 28.30
C VAL A 270 3.87 -15.31 27.52
N ALA A 271 2.79 -15.36 26.73
CA ALA A 271 2.32 -14.23 25.95
C ALA A 271 0.88 -13.83 26.32
N GLU A 272 0.67 -12.51 26.44
CA GLU A 272 -0.66 -11.90 26.43
C GLU A 272 -1.09 -11.68 24.98
N ALA A 273 -2.36 -12.00 24.66
CA ALA A 273 -2.92 -11.81 23.32
C ALA A 273 -4.02 -10.74 23.33
N ARG A 274 -3.86 -9.72 22.49
CA ARG A 274 -4.86 -8.68 22.22
C ARG A 274 -5.52 -8.94 20.87
N ASP A 275 -6.82 -9.23 20.85
CA ASP A 275 -7.62 -9.34 19.63
C ASP A 275 -7.97 -7.93 19.11
N LEU A 276 -7.50 -7.62 17.90
CA LEU A 276 -7.59 -6.27 17.33
C LEU A 276 -8.96 -5.98 16.70
N TRP A 277 -9.71 -7.03 16.35
CA TRP A 277 -11.04 -6.89 15.75
C TRP A 277 -12.14 -6.92 16.80
N GLU A 278 -11.94 -7.67 17.88
CA GLU A 278 -12.84 -7.65 19.04
C GLU A 278 -12.50 -6.54 20.05
N HIS A 279 -11.39 -5.81 19.84
CA HIS A 279 -10.87 -4.79 20.75
C HIS A 279 -10.79 -5.31 22.20
N LYS A 280 -10.27 -6.53 22.36
CA LYS A 280 -10.26 -7.23 23.65
C LYS A 280 -8.96 -7.95 23.92
N THR A 281 -8.41 -7.75 25.12
CA THR A 281 -7.33 -8.58 25.65
C THR A 281 -7.92 -9.88 26.14
N LEU A 282 -7.39 -11.00 25.66
CA LEU A 282 -7.82 -12.32 26.09
C LEU A 282 -7.35 -12.54 27.54
N ARG A 283 -8.27 -13.00 28.40
CA ARG A 283 -7.96 -13.22 29.83
C ARG A 283 -6.99 -14.38 30.05
N LYS A 284 -6.95 -15.32 29.12
CA LYS A 284 -6.04 -16.47 29.15
C LYS A 284 -4.66 -16.01 28.70
N LEU A 285 -3.64 -16.37 29.48
CA LEU A 285 -2.25 -16.30 29.04
C LEU A 285 -1.93 -17.54 28.19
N PHE A 286 -1.16 -17.35 27.14
CA PHE A 286 -0.80 -18.42 26.22
C PHE A 286 0.67 -18.79 26.36
N VAL A 287 0.96 -20.07 26.16
CA VAL A 287 2.31 -20.64 26.22
C VAL A 287 2.40 -21.67 25.10
N GLY A 288 3.46 -21.60 24.28
CA GLY A 288 3.74 -22.53 23.19
C GLY A 288 2.86 -22.38 21.94
N ASN A 289 1.54 -22.17 22.09
CA ASN A 289 0.63 -21.98 20.95
C ASN A 289 -0.64 -21.16 21.26
N LEU A 290 -1.27 -20.67 20.19
CA LEU A 290 -2.55 -19.97 20.18
C LEU A 290 -3.39 -20.57 19.07
N THR A 291 -4.51 -21.19 19.46
CA THR A 291 -5.51 -21.70 18.53
C THR A 291 -6.73 -20.81 18.54
N ALA A 292 -7.23 -20.47 17.35
CA ALA A 292 -8.52 -19.79 17.20
C ALA A 292 -9.36 -20.44 16.11
N THR A 293 -10.67 -20.47 16.34
CA THR A 293 -11.64 -20.94 15.35
C THR A 293 -12.27 -19.77 14.62
N MET A 294 -12.31 -19.85 13.30
CA MET A 294 -12.90 -18.83 12.43
C MET A 294 -13.79 -19.43 11.36
N ASN A 295 -14.78 -18.66 10.93
CA ASN A 295 -15.70 -19.04 9.87
C ASN A 295 -15.00 -19.04 8.51
N SER A 296 -15.72 -19.47 7.47
CA SER A 296 -15.28 -19.32 6.08
C SER A 296 -14.88 -17.88 5.76
N HIS A 297 -13.78 -17.73 5.01
CA HIS A 297 -13.26 -16.46 4.50
C HIS A 297 -13.13 -15.38 5.58
N ALA A 298 -12.73 -15.79 6.79
CA ALA A 298 -12.57 -14.92 7.93
C ALA A 298 -11.14 -15.00 8.47
N CYS A 299 -10.75 -13.98 9.24
CA CYS A 299 -9.48 -13.97 9.95
C CYS A 299 -9.66 -13.58 11.42
N LYS A 300 -8.61 -13.83 12.19
CA LYS A 300 -8.39 -13.20 13.49
C LYS A 300 -7.01 -12.58 13.53
N MET A 301 -6.93 -11.36 14.03
CA MET A 301 -5.69 -10.60 14.12
C MET A 301 -5.39 -10.30 15.57
N TYR A 302 -4.17 -10.60 15.98
CA TYR A 302 -3.69 -10.44 17.35
C TYR A 302 -2.41 -9.62 17.39
N VAL A 303 -2.22 -8.88 18.48
CA VAL A 303 -0.89 -8.48 18.93
C VAL A 303 -0.55 -9.33 20.15
N LEU A 304 0.55 -10.05 20.05
CA LEU A 304 1.11 -10.86 21.11
C LEU A 304 2.20 -10.06 21.82
N LYS A 305 2.14 -10.05 23.15
CA LYS A 305 3.16 -9.43 24.00
C LYS A 305 3.74 -10.49 24.93
N PRO A 306 4.96 -10.97 24.68
CA PRO A 306 5.71 -11.79 25.64
C PRO A 306 5.90 -11.01 26.95
N ILE A 307 5.63 -11.65 28.09
CA ILE A 307 5.70 -11.03 29.42
C ILE A 307 6.75 -11.67 30.34
N ALA A 308 7.31 -12.82 29.95
CA ALA A 308 8.38 -13.52 30.66
C ALA A 308 9.22 -14.36 29.69
#